data_AF-A0A918CMM0-F1
#
_entry.id   AF-A0A918CMM0-F1
#
_cell.length_a   1.000
_cell.length_b   1.000
_cell.length_c   1.000
_cell.angle_alpha   90.00
_cell.angle_beta   90.00
_cell.angle_gamma   90.00
#
_symmetry.space_group_name_H-M   'P 1'
#
loop_
_entity.id
_entity.type
_entity.pdbx_description
1 polymer ?
#
loop_
_entity_poly.entity_id
_entity_poly.type
_entity_poly.pdbx_seq_one_letter_code
_entity_poly.pdbx_strand_id
1 'polypeptide(L)'
;MKSPSMEMGAGGGGQHTAQGRTMLNTRRIQGFTLLELLAVMAIIGILAAILIPNLIGLRKRPHDLEALQCGKAIVEAQITYASEHQGVAADSVELLTTRDVHVACQRAEVAGLNELTAQDVEGTNNLSSSGIPDGLYGFKVWSLQGTGTFVYDRWSGQRFAKIN
;
A
#
# COMPACT_ATOMS: atom_id res chain seq x y z
N MET A 1 69.00 -77.57 -46.00
CA MET A 1 69.01 -78.37 -44.76
C MET A 1 68.41 -77.56 -43.63
N LYS A 2 67.69 -78.26 -42.74
CA LYS A 2 67.29 -77.84 -41.39
C LYS A 2 65.94 -77.13 -41.26
N SER A 3 64.89 -77.95 -41.21
CA SER A 3 63.83 -77.76 -40.22
C SER A 3 64.40 -77.94 -38.80
N PRO A 4 63.87 -77.19 -37.83
CA PRO A 4 63.42 -77.84 -36.61
C PRO A 4 62.04 -77.34 -36.18
N SER A 5 61.25 -78.31 -35.72
CA SER A 5 59.93 -78.18 -35.14
C SER A 5 60.01 -77.85 -33.64
N MET A 6 58.91 -77.28 -33.16
CA MET A 6 58.32 -77.47 -31.82
C MET A 6 59.06 -76.86 -30.62
N GLU A 7 58.47 -75.78 -30.08
CA GLU A 7 58.55 -75.42 -28.67
C GLU A 7 57.16 -75.47 -28.02
N MET A 8 57.13 -76.09 -26.84
CA MET A 8 56.02 -76.14 -25.88
C MET A 8 55.85 -74.79 -25.18
N GLY A 9 54.61 -74.43 -24.84
CA GLY A 9 54.31 -73.33 -23.93
C GLY A 9 53.05 -73.62 -23.11
N ALA A 10 53.25 -74.14 -21.90
CA ALA A 10 52.23 -74.28 -20.89
C ALA A 10 51.95 -72.94 -20.19
N GLY A 11 50.71 -72.75 -19.71
CA GLY A 11 50.46 -71.94 -18.51
C GLY A 11 49.46 -70.79 -18.65
N GLY A 12 48.39 -70.89 -17.86
CA GLY A 12 48.00 -69.81 -16.97
C GLY A 12 46.72 -69.02 -17.30
N GLY A 13 45.77 -69.07 -16.37
CA GLY A 13 45.31 -67.82 -15.77
C GLY A 13 43.84 -67.43 -15.97
N GLY A 14 43.04 -67.83 -14.98
CA GLY A 14 42.07 -66.94 -14.32
C GLY A 14 40.72 -66.75 -14.98
N GLN A 15 39.77 -66.34 -14.12
CA GLN A 15 38.45 -65.71 -14.37
C GLN A 15 37.28 -66.58 -13.83
N HIS A 16 36.30 -66.11 -13.04
CA HIS A 16 35.95 -64.78 -12.54
C HIS A 16 35.18 -64.95 -11.22
N THR A 17 35.31 -63.95 -10.35
CA THR A 17 34.67 -63.83 -9.04
C THR A 17 33.14 -63.78 -9.14
N ALA A 18 32.47 -64.55 -8.28
CA ALA A 18 31.02 -64.49 -8.11
C ALA A 18 30.60 -63.16 -7.42
N GLN A 19 29.94 -62.27 -8.16
CA GLN A 19 29.32 -61.06 -7.61
C GLN A 19 27.92 -61.36 -7.08
N GLY A 20 27.73 -61.09 -5.78
CA GLY A 20 26.44 -61.13 -5.10
C GLY A 20 25.48 -60.07 -5.66
N ARG A 21 24.27 -60.52 -6.02
CA ARG A 21 23.18 -59.67 -6.49
C ARG A 21 22.48 -59.05 -5.29
N THR A 22 22.70 -57.76 -5.03
CA THR A 22 21.92 -56.98 -4.07
C THR A 22 20.51 -56.74 -4.65
N MET A 23 19.49 -57.28 -4.01
CA MET A 23 18.08 -57.02 -4.38
C MET A 23 17.70 -55.59 -4.01
N LEU A 24 17.46 -54.73 -5.02
CA LEU A 24 16.96 -53.37 -4.81
C LEU A 24 15.44 -53.40 -4.60
N ASN A 25 15.01 -53.08 -3.38
CA ASN A 25 13.61 -52.91 -3.02
C ASN A 25 13.04 -51.67 -3.73
N THR A 26 12.21 -51.87 -4.75
CA THR A 26 11.57 -50.77 -5.50
C THR A 26 10.36 -50.27 -4.70
N ARG A 27 10.51 -49.15 -3.98
CA ARG A 27 9.37 -48.44 -3.41
C ARG A 27 8.52 -47.86 -4.54
N ARG A 28 7.25 -48.26 -4.63
CA ARG A 28 6.30 -47.66 -5.58
C ARG A 28 6.08 -46.21 -5.19
N ILE A 29 6.45 -45.29 -6.08
CA ILE A 29 6.08 -43.88 -5.98
C ILE A 29 4.62 -43.78 -6.43
N GLN A 30 3.71 -43.49 -5.52
CA GLN A 30 2.33 -43.17 -5.86
C GLN A 30 2.30 -41.76 -6.47
N GLY A 31 1.84 -41.66 -7.72
CA GLY A 31 1.67 -40.38 -8.41
C GLY A 31 0.37 -39.68 -8.00
N PHE A 32 0.40 -38.36 -7.97
CA PHE A 32 -0.77 -37.51 -7.73
C PHE A 32 -1.75 -37.63 -8.90
N THR A 33 -3.04 -37.77 -8.62
CA THR A 33 -4.05 -37.90 -9.66
C THR A 33 -4.45 -36.52 -10.22
N LEU A 34 -4.76 -36.45 -11.51
CA LEU A 34 -5.28 -35.21 -12.12
C LEU A 34 -6.61 -34.78 -11.47
N LEU A 35 -7.38 -35.74 -10.97
CA LEU A 35 -8.64 -35.49 -10.28
C LEU A 35 -8.42 -34.75 -8.95
N GLU A 36 -7.39 -35.13 -8.19
CA GLU A 36 -7.02 -34.44 -6.95
C GLU A 36 -6.64 -32.97 -7.23
N LEU A 37 -5.92 -32.68 -8.33
CA LEU A 37 -5.61 -31.29 -8.69
C LEU A 37 -6.86 -30.52 -9.16
N LEU A 38 -7.75 -31.18 -9.90
CA LEU A 38 -8.95 -30.57 -10.45
C LEU A 38 -9.93 -30.14 -9.36
N ALA A 39 -10.17 -31.00 -8.36
CA ALA A 39 -11.04 -30.67 -7.23
C ALA A 39 -10.49 -29.51 -6.38
N VAL A 40 -9.16 -29.45 -6.20
CA VAL A 40 -8.51 -28.36 -5.45
C VAL A 40 -8.68 -27.02 -6.16
N MET A 41 -8.46 -26.95 -7.47
CA MET A 41 -8.64 -25.72 -8.24
C MET A 41 -10.10 -25.28 -8.27
N ALA A 42 -11.06 -26.22 -8.28
CA ALA A 42 -12.48 -25.91 -8.19
C ALA A 42 -12.83 -25.25 -6.84
N ILE A 43 -12.34 -25.78 -5.73
CA ILE A 43 -12.57 -25.20 -4.39
C ILE A 43 -11.91 -23.83 -4.27
N ILE A 44 -10.64 -23.70 -4.69
CA ILE A 44 -9.92 -22.42 -4.69
C ILE A 44 -10.65 -21.38 -5.55
N GLY A 45 -11.19 -21.78 -6.70
CA GLY A 45 -11.98 -20.91 -7.59
C GLY A 45 -13.26 -20.38 -6.93
N ILE A 46 -13.99 -21.23 -6.20
CA ILE A 46 -15.20 -20.82 -5.46
C ILE A 46 -14.83 -19.84 -4.34
N LEU A 47 -13.80 -20.13 -3.56
CA LEU A 47 -13.32 -19.25 -2.49
C LEU A 47 -12.86 -17.89 -3.04
N ALA A 48 -12.10 -17.90 -4.15
CA ALA A 48 -11.61 -16.69 -4.79
C ALA A 48 -12.76 -15.82 -5.34
N ALA A 49 -13.80 -16.42 -5.93
CA ALA A 49 -14.96 -15.70 -6.47
C ALA A 49 -15.72 -14.91 -5.39
N ILE A 50 -15.81 -15.44 -4.17
CA ILE A 50 -16.45 -14.76 -3.03
C ILE A 50 -15.51 -13.73 -2.39
N LEU A 51 -14.20 -14.00 -2.36
CA LEU A 51 -13.22 -13.17 -1.67
C LEU A 51 -12.78 -11.93 -2.47
N ILE A 52 -12.59 -12.06 -3.79
CA ILE A 52 -12.15 -10.96 -4.67
C ILE A 52 -13.06 -9.72 -4.65
N PRO A 53 -14.41 -9.80 -4.66
CA PRO A 53 -15.24 -8.59 -4.65
C PRO A 53 -15.00 -7.73 -3.41
N ASN A 54 -14.72 -8.34 -2.26
CA ASN A 54 -14.45 -7.62 -1.01
C ASN A 54 -13.06 -6.97 -0.99
N LEU A 55 -12.11 -7.53 -1.75
CA LEU A 55 -10.74 -7.01 -1.85
C LEU A 55 -10.66 -5.68 -2.65
N ILE A 56 -11.60 -5.44 -3.56
CA ILE A 56 -11.65 -4.20 -4.37
C ILE A 56 -12.12 -3.01 -3.52
N GLY A 57 -12.98 -3.24 -2.52
CA GLY A 57 -13.48 -2.20 -1.62
C GLY A 57 -12.45 -1.69 -0.62
N LEU A 58 -11.55 -2.57 -0.15
CA LEU A 58 -10.48 -2.23 0.80
C LEU A 58 -9.41 -1.30 0.20
N ARG A 59 -9.31 -1.21 -1.13
CA ARG A 59 -8.40 -0.27 -1.81
C ARG A 59 -9.00 1.10 -2.08
N LYS A 60 -10.32 1.29 -1.92
CA LYS A 60 -10.98 2.57 -2.22
C LYS A 60 -10.91 3.62 -1.10
N ARG A 61 -10.14 3.38 -0.04
CA ARG A 61 -10.00 4.32 1.09
C ARG A 61 -8.59 4.37 1.74
N PRO A 62 -7.50 4.60 0.97
CA PRO A 62 -6.30 5.17 1.60
C PRO A 62 -5.67 6.29 0.78
N HIS A 63 -6.46 7.09 0.07
CA HIS A 63 -5.93 8.09 -0.86
C HIS A 63 -5.82 9.50 -0.26
N ASP A 64 -6.29 9.68 0.97
CA ASP A 64 -6.34 11.03 1.56
C ASP A 64 -5.58 11.16 2.87
N LEU A 65 -4.81 10.15 3.26
CA LEU A 65 -4.09 10.17 4.53
C LEU A 65 -3.07 11.31 4.58
N GLU A 66 -2.38 11.59 3.48
CA GLU A 66 -1.40 12.67 3.40
C GLU A 66 -2.07 14.05 3.51
N ALA A 67 -3.12 14.30 2.72
CA ALA A 67 -3.89 15.54 2.78
C ALA A 67 -4.57 15.73 4.16
N LEU A 68 -5.05 14.64 4.76
CA LEU A 68 -5.64 14.62 6.09
C LEU A 68 -4.64 14.94 7.19
N GLN A 69 -3.43 14.38 7.15
CA GLN A 69 -2.39 14.66 8.13
C GLN A 69 -1.94 16.12 8.07
N CYS A 70 -1.67 16.62 6.85
CA CYS A 70 -1.34 18.02 6.63
C CYS A 70 -2.46 18.96 7.11
N GLY A 71 -3.71 18.70 6.74
CA GLY A 71 -4.82 19.54 7.13
C GLY A 71 -5.08 19.55 8.64
N LYS A 72 -4.90 18.43 9.34
CA LYS A 72 -4.99 18.41 10.81
C LYS A 72 -3.92 19.28 11.46
N ALA A 73 -2.68 19.22 10.97
CA ALA A 73 -1.58 20.02 11.49
C ALA A 73 -1.85 21.52 11.33
N ILE A 74 -2.40 21.95 10.19
CA ILE A 74 -2.73 23.36 9.93
C ILE A 74 -3.88 23.83 10.84
N VAL A 75 -4.93 23.01 11.02
CA VAL A 75 -6.02 23.35 11.96
C VAL A 75 -5.50 23.52 13.37
N GLU A 76 -4.61 22.63 13.82
CA GLU A 76 -3.99 22.72 15.15
C GLU A 76 -3.12 23.98 15.29
N ALA A 77 -2.26 24.26 14.31
CA ALA A 77 -1.44 25.47 14.29
C ALA A 77 -2.31 26.73 14.36
N GLN A 78 -3.43 26.75 13.65
CA GLN A 78 -4.33 27.90 13.61
C GLN A 78 -5.12 28.09 14.92
N ILE A 79 -5.47 27.01 15.61
CA ILE A 79 -6.07 27.09 16.95
C ILE A 79 -5.06 27.67 17.95
N THR A 80 -3.81 27.22 17.89
CA THR A 80 -2.73 27.77 18.73
C THR A 80 -2.50 29.24 18.42
N TYR A 81 -2.39 29.60 17.14
CA TYR A 81 -2.24 30.99 16.70
C TYR A 81 -3.38 31.87 17.21
N ALA A 82 -4.63 31.42 17.05
CA ALA A 82 -5.79 32.12 17.56
C ALA A 82 -5.78 32.25 19.09
N SER A 83 -5.31 31.24 19.83
CA SER A 83 -5.20 31.34 21.29
C SER A 83 -4.22 32.43 21.74
N GLU A 84 -3.15 32.64 20.98
CA GLU A 84 -2.13 33.66 21.25
C GLU A 84 -2.57 35.06 20.82
N HIS A 85 -3.40 35.17 19.78
CA HIS A 85 -3.80 36.42 19.15
C HIS A 85 -5.25 36.84 19.49
N GLN A 86 -5.69 36.60 20.73
CA GLN A 86 -7.04 37.01 21.20
C GLN A 86 -8.19 36.48 20.33
N GLY A 87 -8.02 35.27 19.82
CA GLY A 87 -8.94 34.59 18.93
C GLY A 87 -8.68 34.87 17.45
N VAL A 88 -7.86 35.85 17.07
CA VAL A 88 -7.64 36.21 15.66
C VAL A 88 -7.01 35.04 14.88
N ALA A 89 -7.63 34.70 13.76
CA ALA A 89 -7.18 33.65 12.84
C ALA A 89 -6.07 34.21 11.96
N ALA A 90 -5.06 33.40 11.63
CA ALA A 90 -4.08 33.78 10.62
C ALA A 90 -4.75 33.88 9.24
N ASP A 91 -4.42 34.95 8.52
CA ASP A 91 -4.97 35.26 7.20
C ASP A 91 -4.28 34.47 6.07
N SER A 92 -3.15 33.82 6.37
CA SER A 92 -2.40 33.00 5.43
C SER A 92 -1.82 31.77 6.12
N VAL A 93 -1.62 30.72 5.34
CA VAL A 93 -0.99 29.47 5.81
C VAL A 93 0.48 29.70 6.16
N GLU A 94 1.13 30.69 5.55
CA GLU A 94 2.54 31.05 5.81
C GLU A 94 2.78 31.51 7.26
N LEU A 95 1.81 32.20 7.86
CA LEU A 95 1.85 32.54 9.29
C LEU A 95 1.73 31.31 10.21
N LEU A 96 1.25 30.19 9.67
CA LEU A 96 1.01 28.93 10.37
C LEU A 96 2.03 27.85 10.06
N THR A 97 3.02 28.12 9.20
CA THR A 97 4.07 27.14 8.86
C THR A 97 5.05 26.97 10.02
N THR A 98 4.57 26.34 11.10
CA THR A 98 5.42 25.81 12.17
C THR A 98 6.17 24.57 11.67
N ARG A 99 7.15 24.10 12.45
CA ARG A 99 7.91 22.89 12.10
C ARG A 99 6.98 21.68 11.91
N ASP A 100 5.92 21.59 12.71
CA ASP A 100 4.97 20.47 12.67
C ASP A 100 4.13 20.49 11.38
N VAL A 101 3.69 21.68 10.95
CA VAL A 101 3.00 21.86 9.66
C VAL A 101 3.93 21.52 8.49
N HIS A 102 5.19 21.96 8.55
CA HIS A 102 6.17 21.67 7.50
C HIS A 102 6.40 20.16 7.32
N VAL A 103 6.51 19.41 8.41
CA VAL A 103 6.68 17.94 8.36
C VAL A 103 5.40 17.26 7.89
N ALA A 104 4.23 17.69 8.38
CA ALA A 104 2.96 17.08 8.00
C ALA A 104 2.57 17.35 6.53
N CYS A 105 2.98 18.48 5.97
CA CYS A 105 2.65 18.90 4.60
C CYS A 105 3.79 18.68 3.61
N GLN A 106 4.84 17.90 3.93
CA GLN A 106 6.01 17.74 3.05
C GLN A 106 5.67 17.19 1.64
N ARG A 107 4.55 16.47 1.51
CA ARG A 107 4.05 15.88 0.26
C ARG A 107 2.70 16.42 -0.18
N ALA A 108 2.25 17.49 0.45
CA ALA A 108 0.95 18.07 0.21
C ALA A 108 1.11 19.58 0.03
N GLU A 109 0.35 20.14 -0.90
CA GLU A 109 0.35 21.56 -1.17
C GLU A 109 -0.96 22.16 -0.67
N VAL A 110 -0.91 23.44 -0.30
CA VAL A 110 -1.98 24.11 0.45
C VAL A 110 -2.33 25.43 -0.24
N ALA A 111 -3.61 25.63 -0.55
CA ALA A 111 -4.15 26.93 -0.98
C ALA A 111 -4.69 27.70 0.23
N GLY A 112 -4.37 29.00 0.27
CA GLY A 112 -4.89 29.95 1.25
C GLY A 112 -6.38 30.27 1.07
N LEU A 113 -6.94 30.88 2.11
CA LEU A 113 -8.37 30.98 2.43
C LEU A 113 -9.20 31.91 1.52
N ASN A 114 -8.56 32.62 0.59
CA ASN A 114 -9.20 33.65 -0.25
C ASN A 114 -9.63 33.12 -1.63
N GLU A 115 -9.27 31.87 -1.95
CA GLU A 115 -9.58 31.22 -3.24
C GLU A 115 -10.62 30.10 -3.12
N LEU A 116 -11.11 29.80 -1.91
CA LEU A 116 -12.16 28.80 -1.75
C LEU A 116 -13.51 29.39 -2.15
N THR A 117 -14.06 28.84 -3.23
CA THR A 117 -15.42 29.15 -3.66
C THR A 117 -16.41 28.26 -2.91
N ALA A 118 -17.69 28.66 -2.80
CA ALA A 118 -18.78 27.85 -2.23
C ALA A 118 -18.85 26.42 -2.79
N GLN A 119 -18.31 26.23 -4.00
CA GLN A 119 -18.28 24.96 -4.73
C GLN A 119 -17.23 23.97 -4.20
N ASP A 120 -16.21 24.44 -3.47
CA ASP A 120 -15.14 23.60 -2.92
C ASP A 120 -15.51 22.90 -1.60
N VAL A 121 -16.67 23.26 -1.01
CA VAL A 121 -17.16 22.76 0.29
C VAL A 121 -18.62 22.31 0.16
N GLU A 122 -18.87 21.02 -0.10
CA GLU A 122 -20.24 20.50 0.02
C GLU A 122 -20.68 20.48 1.49
N GLY A 123 -21.79 21.15 1.80
CA GLY A 123 -22.37 21.25 3.14
C GLY A 123 -22.44 22.66 3.72
N THR A 124 -21.80 23.65 3.07
CA THR A 124 -21.91 25.07 3.44
C THR A 124 -22.73 25.82 2.38
N ASN A 125 -24.06 25.78 2.51
CA ASN A 125 -24.96 26.51 1.60
C ASN A 125 -24.84 28.05 1.68
N ASN A 126 -23.84 28.57 2.42
CA ASN A 126 -23.61 29.98 2.72
C ASN A 126 -22.11 30.34 2.76
N LEU A 127 -21.26 29.75 1.90
CA LEU A 127 -19.86 30.18 1.78
C LEU A 127 -19.66 30.98 0.48
N SER A 128 -20.21 32.19 0.42
CA SER A 128 -19.95 33.10 -0.71
C SER A 128 -18.47 33.47 -0.76
N SER A 129 -17.86 33.44 -1.96
CA SER A 129 -16.50 33.90 -2.27
C SER A 129 -16.28 35.41 -2.05
N SER A 130 -17.17 36.04 -1.30
CA SER A 130 -17.16 37.42 -0.84
C SER A 130 -17.74 37.39 0.56
N GLY A 131 -16.87 37.23 1.56
CA GLY A 131 -17.27 37.17 2.96
C GLY A 131 -17.37 35.76 3.51
N ILE A 132 -16.21 35.15 3.75
CA ILE A 132 -16.09 34.26 4.90
C ILE A 132 -16.46 35.10 6.14
N PRO A 133 -17.51 34.75 6.92
CA PRO A 133 -17.88 35.51 8.11
C PRO A 133 -16.72 35.60 9.09
N ASP A 134 -16.57 36.72 9.79
CA ASP A 134 -15.51 36.93 10.77
C ASP A 134 -15.35 35.71 11.69
N GLY A 135 -14.20 35.04 11.65
CA GLY A 135 -13.91 33.88 12.50
C GLY A 135 -14.15 32.50 11.87
N LEU A 136 -14.68 32.40 10.66
CA LEU A 136 -14.59 31.19 9.84
C LEU A 136 -13.28 31.27 9.04
N TYR A 137 -12.56 30.15 8.87
CA TYR A 137 -11.45 30.06 7.93
C TYR A 137 -11.44 28.65 7.34
N GLY A 138 -11.14 28.53 6.05
CA GLY A 138 -10.96 27.23 5.41
C GLY A 138 -9.88 27.23 4.35
N PHE A 139 -9.12 26.15 4.26
CA PHE A 139 -8.03 25.95 3.30
C PHE A 139 -8.23 24.61 2.58
N LYS A 140 -7.62 24.48 1.41
CA LYS A 140 -7.63 23.23 0.64
C LYS A 140 -6.23 22.67 0.57
N VAL A 141 -6.14 21.36 0.72
CA VAL A 141 -4.90 20.59 0.68
C VAL A 141 -5.02 19.58 -0.44
N TRP A 142 -4.03 19.51 -1.32
CA TRP A 142 -3.95 18.47 -2.34
C TRP A 142 -2.61 17.73 -2.24
N SER A 143 -2.66 16.43 -2.46
CA SER A 143 -1.50 15.55 -2.62
C SER A 143 -1.69 14.72 -3.90
N LEU A 144 -0.64 14.03 -4.34
CA LEU A 144 -0.70 13.02 -5.40
C LEU A 144 -1.76 11.94 -5.16
N GLN A 145 -2.16 11.74 -3.91
CA GLN A 145 -3.09 10.69 -3.53
C GLN A 145 -4.54 11.18 -3.47
N GLY A 146 -4.80 12.46 -3.19
CA GLY A 146 -6.17 12.95 -2.98
C GLY A 146 -6.24 14.40 -2.50
N THR A 147 -7.46 14.92 -2.32
CA THR A 147 -7.70 16.33 -1.97
C THR A 147 -8.62 16.43 -0.75
N GLY A 148 -8.27 17.29 0.19
CA GLY A 148 -9.07 17.59 1.37
C GLY A 148 -9.36 19.09 1.48
N THR A 149 -10.63 19.44 1.72
CA THR A 149 -11.02 20.79 2.10
C THR A 149 -11.32 20.83 3.59
N PHE A 150 -10.69 21.77 4.30
CA PHE A 150 -10.80 21.92 5.74
C PHE A 150 -11.41 23.28 6.04
N VAL A 151 -12.40 23.31 6.93
CA VAL A 151 -13.05 24.52 7.40
C VAL A 151 -13.16 24.47 8.92
N TYR A 152 -12.84 25.57 9.57
CA TYR A 152 -12.96 25.75 11.00
C TYR A 152 -13.74 27.01 11.32
N ASP A 153 -14.71 26.86 12.22
CA ASP A 153 -15.46 27.96 12.79
C ASP A 153 -15.00 28.24 14.22
N ARG A 154 -14.51 29.47 14.47
CA ARG A 154 -14.06 29.94 15.78
C ARG A 154 -15.19 30.00 16.81
N TRP A 155 -16.42 30.28 16.41
CA TRP A 155 -17.54 30.53 17.33
C TRP A 155 -18.19 29.24 17.78
N SER A 156 -18.28 28.24 16.89
CA SER A 156 -18.88 26.95 17.20
C SER A 156 -17.86 25.86 17.53
N GLY A 157 -16.56 26.12 17.29
CA GLY A 157 -15.50 25.12 17.43
C GLY A 157 -15.64 23.95 16.46
N GLN A 158 -16.55 24.03 15.48
CA GLN A 158 -16.81 22.94 14.56
C GLN A 158 -15.70 22.85 13.51
N ARG A 159 -15.24 21.62 13.31
CA ARG A 159 -14.22 21.24 12.33
C ARG A 159 -14.90 20.46 11.22
N PHE A 160 -14.94 21.02 10.02
CA PHE A 160 -15.41 20.32 8.84
C PHE A 160 -14.21 19.92 7.99
N ALA A 161 -14.00 18.63 7.80
CA ALA A 161 -13.02 18.11 6.86
C ALA A 161 -13.79 17.28 5.83
N LYS A 162 -13.87 17.79 4.60
CA LYS A 162 -14.37 17.01 3.47
C LYS A 162 -13.18 16.49 2.69
N ILE A 163 -13.17 15.19 2.49
CA ILE A 163 -12.13 14.48 1.79
C ILE A 163 -12.77 13.93 0.50
N ASN A 164 -12.19 14.24 -0.66
CA ASN A 164 -12.71 13.90 -1.98
C ASN A 164 -11.75 12.98 -2.75
#